data_AF-A0AAU4AMY8-F1
#
_entry.id   AF-A0AAU4AMY8-F1
#
_cell.length_a   1.000
_cell.length_b   1.000
_cell.length_c   1.000
_cell.angle_alpha   90.00
_cell.angle_beta   90.00
_cell.angle_gamma   90.00
#
_symmetry.space_group_name_H-M   'P 1'
#
loop_
_entity.id
_entity.type
_entity.pdbx_description
1 polymer ?
#
loop_
_entity_poly.entity_id
_entity_poly.type
_entity_poly.pdbx_seq_one_letter_code
_entity_poly.pdbx_strand_id
1 'polypeptide(L)'
;MSTTPAAADGPGRILVVGRSPGVLVAAVDILRAKGFKANATNQFDQVLDDYDVTDIDVVVFGGMVPADTKQHLREEVGKRNPQVGFIQGLAGIPGVIAAQVEADASEGRGGQDGTRIDYDADRRRVQVTLKEPAHVTAEAFWHTSFTPPEPKSTSKRVLDDSLGAGSHAIELPDEVPSEASFLSVAAGDQVRVFTVGEMPKAVKRSAPTSTSDKLITDADPVTTRSDDH
;
A
#
# COMPACT_ATOMS: atom_id res chain seq x y z
N MET A 1 32.01 8.18 20.26
CA MET A 1 31.59 6.80 19.96
C MET A 1 30.22 6.91 19.32
N SER A 2 30.18 6.88 17.99
CA SER A 2 28.93 6.96 17.24
C SER A 2 28.47 5.53 16.97
N THR A 3 27.39 5.13 17.62
CA THR A 3 26.76 3.84 17.36
C THR A 3 25.88 4.02 16.13
N THR A 4 26.35 3.50 14.99
CA THR A 4 25.52 3.28 13.81
C THR A 4 24.36 2.35 14.22
N PRO A 5 23.08 2.69 13.96
CA PRO A 5 22.00 1.76 14.20
C PRO A 5 22.19 0.58 13.24
N ALA A 6 22.17 -0.64 13.78
CA ALA A 6 22.10 -1.85 12.99
C ALA A 6 20.82 -1.81 12.15
N ALA A 7 20.95 -1.98 10.83
CA ALA A 7 19.81 -2.23 9.96
C ALA A 7 19.08 -3.47 10.51
N ALA A 8 17.80 -3.32 10.82
CA ALA A 8 16.98 -4.44 11.24
C ALA A 8 16.76 -5.35 10.02
N ASP A 9 17.56 -6.40 9.90
CA ASP A 9 17.53 -7.42 8.82
C ASP A 9 16.31 -8.36 8.90
N GLY A 10 15.20 -7.91 9.47
CA GLY A 10 13.95 -8.65 9.56
C GLY A 10 12.96 -8.25 8.45
N PRO A 11 12.05 -9.14 8.03
CA PRO A 11 10.94 -8.74 7.19
C PRO A 11 10.09 -7.69 7.91
N GLY A 12 9.78 -6.58 7.22
CA GLY A 12 9.02 -5.47 7.80
C GLY A 12 7.70 -5.93 8.41
N ARG A 13 7.42 -5.43 9.61
CA ARG A 13 6.19 -5.69 10.38
C ARG A 13 5.15 -4.64 10.06
N ILE A 14 4.05 -5.09 9.48
CA ILE A 14 3.04 -4.23 8.85
C ILE A 14 1.70 -4.39 9.58
N LEU A 15 1.06 -3.27 9.91
CA LEU A 15 -0.31 -3.27 10.37
C LEU A 15 -1.20 -2.49 9.39
N VAL A 16 -2.17 -3.18 8.78
CA VAL A 16 -3.17 -2.57 7.91
C VAL A 16 -4.43 -2.28 8.70
N VAL A 17 -4.77 -1.01 8.89
CA VAL A 17 -6.00 -0.56 9.55
C VAL A 17 -6.98 -0.09 8.49
N GLY A 18 -8.13 -0.76 8.36
CA GLY A 18 -9.09 -0.46 7.31
C GLY A 18 -10.49 -0.95 7.64
N ARG A 19 -11.45 -0.78 6.72
CA ARG A 19 -12.85 -1.17 6.96
C ARG A 19 -13.22 -2.53 6.42
N SER A 20 -12.90 -2.81 5.17
CA SER A 20 -13.40 -3.97 4.42
C SER A 20 -12.68 -5.25 4.86
N PRO A 21 -13.37 -6.21 5.50
CA PRO A 21 -12.81 -7.52 5.85
C PRO A 21 -12.07 -8.22 4.72
N GLY A 22 -12.71 -8.32 3.54
CA GLY A 22 -12.16 -9.00 2.38
C GLY A 22 -10.87 -8.36 1.88
N VAL A 23 -10.81 -7.02 1.85
CA VAL A 23 -9.60 -6.30 1.47
C VAL A 23 -8.48 -6.50 2.49
N LEU A 24 -8.80 -6.46 3.79
CA LEU A 24 -7.82 -6.63 4.86
C LEU A 24 -7.18 -8.00 4.82
N VAL A 25 -7.98 -9.07 4.74
CA VAL A 25 -7.47 -10.45 4.67
C VAL A 25 -6.62 -10.66 3.43
N ALA A 26 -7.13 -10.25 2.25
CA ALA A 26 -6.38 -10.41 1.00
C ALA A 26 -5.07 -9.60 0.98
N ALA A 27 -5.06 -8.39 1.57
CA ALA A 27 -3.83 -7.59 1.66
C ALA A 27 -2.78 -8.26 2.56
N VAL A 28 -3.20 -8.81 3.70
CA VAL A 28 -2.33 -9.58 4.61
C VAL A 28 -1.77 -10.81 3.90
N ASP A 29 -2.58 -11.55 3.17
CA ASP A 29 -2.13 -12.74 2.43
C ASP A 29 -1.06 -12.39 1.39
N ILE A 30 -1.28 -11.31 0.62
CA ILE A 30 -0.30 -10.85 -0.37
C ILE A 30 1.01 -10.41 0.31
N LEU A 31 0.92 -9.62 1.38
CA LEU A 31 2.09 -9.14 2.12
C LEU A 31 2.90 -10.31 2.73
N ARG A 32 2.23 -11.28 3.34
CA ARG A 32 2.87 -12.48 3.89
C ARG A 32 3.51 -13.34 2.81
N ALA A 33 2.86 -13.51 1.66
CA ALA A 33 3.44 -14.21 0.51
C ALA A 33 4.71 -13.52 -0.01
N LYS A 34 4.83 -12.21 0.21
CA LYS A 34 6.04 -11.41 -0.11
C LYS A 34 7.07 -11.35 1.02
N GLY A 35 6.82 -12.09 2.10
CA GLY A 35 7.73 -12.26 3.23
C GLY A 35 7.53 -11.29 4.38
N PHE A 36 6.59 -10.33 4.31
CA PHE A 36 6.33 -9.39 5.40
C PHE A 36 5.60 -10.05 6.58
N LYS A 37 5.88 -9.59 7.79
CA LYS A 37 5.07 -9.92 8.98
C LYS A 37 3.85 -9.00 9.03
N ALA A 38 2.77 -9.36 8.33
CA ALA A 38 1.60 -8.50 8.18
C ALA A 38 0.41 -8.92 9.04
N ASN A 39 -0.23 -7.94 9.67
CA ASN A 39 -1.47 -8.03 10.40
C ASN A 39 -2.46 -6.97 9.91
N ALA A 40 -3.74 -7.14 10.21
CA ALA A 40 -4.78 -6.19 9.84
C ALA A 40 -5.93 -6.18 10.84
N THR A 41 -6.57 -5.02 10.98
CA THR A 41 -7.78 -4.88 11.78
C THR A 41 -8.76 -3.84 11.24
N ASN A 42 -10.05 -4.05 11.52
CA ASN A 42 -11.11 -3.04 11.38
C ASN A 42 -11.68 -2.57 12.73
N GLN A 43 -11.10 -3.00 13.85
CA GLN A 43 -11.47 -2.63 15.22
C GLN A 43 -10.64 -1.42 15.67
N PHE A 44 -11.00 -0.24 15.17
CA PHE A 44 -10.19 0.98 15.33
C PHE A 44 -9.87 1.35 16.77
N ASP A 45 -10.84 1.22 17.67
CA ASP A 45 -10.69 1.59 19.07
C ASP A 45 -9.86 0.57 19.86
N GLN A 46 -9.61 -0.62 19.29
CA GLN A 46 -8.85 -1.69 19.93
C GLN A 46 -7.41 -1.80 19.42
N VAL A 47 -7.01 -1.00 18.42
CA VAL A 47 -5.68 -1.10 17.80
C VAL A 47 -4.54 -1.05 18.84
N LEU A 48 -4.63 -0.15 19.81
CA LEU A 48 -3.59 0.05 20.83
C LEU A 48 -3.58 -1.02 21.92
N ASP A 49 -4.64 -1.82 22.02
CA ASP A 49 -4.81 -2.91 22.99
C ASP A 49 -4.47 -4.28 22.35
N ASP A 50 -4.84 -4.46 21.08
CA ASP A 50 -4.71 -5.72 20.35
C ASP A 50 -3.33 -5.97 19.76
N TYR A 51 -2.54 -4.92 19.56
CA TYR A 51 -1.24 -4.96 18.89
C TYR A 51 -0.14 -4.30 19.73
N ASP A 52 1.02 -4.95 19.79
CA ASP A 52 2.23 -4.31 20.27
C ASP A 52 2.76 -3.35 19.20
N VAL A 53 2.37 -2.09 19.31
CA VAL A 53 2.75 -1.04 18.36
C VAL A 53 4.23 -0.61 18.45
N THR A 54 4.95 -1.07 19.48
CA THR A 54 6.39 -0.82 19.62
C THR A 54 7.23 -1.65 18.66
N ASP A 55 6.68 -2.76 18.17
CA ASP A 55 7.31 -3.67 17.20
C ASP A 55 6.65 -3.60 15.83
N ILE A 56 6.06 -2.45 15.45
CA ILE A 56 5.50 -2.24 14.11
C ILE A 56 6.41 -1.31 13.32
N ASP A 57 6.81 -1.72 12.11
CA ASP A 57 7.63 -0.90 11.24
C ASP A 57 6.76 0.07 10.43
N VAL A 58 5.59 -0.38 9.95
CA VAL A 58 4.69 0.43 9.12
C VAL A 58 3.22 0.23 9.49
N VAL A 59 2.48 1.33 9.63
CA VAL A 59 1.02 1.34 9.73
C VAL A 59 0.40 1.89 8.44
N VAL A 60 -0.47 1.11 7.81
CA VAL A 60 -1.22 1.52 6.62
C VAL A 60 -2.67 1.85 6.98
N PHE A 61 -3.11 3.07 6.69
CA PHE A 61 -4.49 3.51 6.93
C PHE A 61 -5.34 3.48 5.66
N GLY A 62 -6.42 2.71 5.69
CA GLY A 62 -7.44 2.71 4.64
C GLY A 62 -8.20 4.03 4.53
N GLY A 63 -8.83 4.27 3.37
CA GLY A 63 -9.58 5.50 3.10
C GLY A 63 -10.80 5.71 4.01
N MET A 64 -11.44 4.61 4.44
CA MET A 64 -12.65 4.63 5.27
C MET A 64 -12.36 4.59 6.78
N VAL A 65 -11.10 4.71 7.19
CA VAL A 65 -10.76 4.99 8.59
C VAL A 65 -11.04 6.48 8.85
N PRO A 66 -11.80 6.84 9.90
CA PRO A 66 -12.07 8.24 10.23
C PRO A 66 -10.80 9.08 10.42
N ALA A 67 -10.85 10.36 10.04
CA ALA A 67 -9.69 11.25 10.09
C ALA A 67 -9.18 11.47 11.52
N ASP A 68 -10.09 11.64 12.48
CA ASP A 68 -9.80 11.73 13.91
C ASP A 68 -9.14 10.45 14.44
N THR A 69 -9.65 9.27 14.08
CA THR A 69 -9.05 7.98 14.40
C THR A 69 -7.62 7.88 13.85
N LYS A 70 -7.39 8.24 12.58
CA LYS A 70 -6.05 8.23 11.99
C LYS A 70 -5.09 9.17 12.72
N GLN A 71 -5.55 10.35 13.08
CA GLN A 71 -4.73 11.31 13.83
C GLN A 71 -4.39 10.77 15.21
N HIS A 72 -5.39 10.29 15.95
CA HIS A 72 -5.21 9.70 17.27
C HIS A 72 -4.21 8.55 17.24
N LEU A 73 -4.37 7.60 16.31
CA LEU A 73 -3.45 6.48 16.16
C LEU A 73 -2.04 6.93 15.79
N ARG A 74 -1.87 7.92 14.89
CA ARG A 74 -0.53 8.48 14.59
C ARG A 74 0.15 9.06 15.82
N GLU A 75 -0.59 9.82 16.62
CA GLU A 75 -0.06 10.45 17.83
C GLU A 75 0.33 9.40 18.88
N GLU A 76 -0.55 8.45 19.18
CA GLU A 76 -0.31 7.45 20.23
C GLU A 76 0.74 6.41 19.83
N VAL A 77 0.70 5.92 18.58
CA VAL A 77 1.74 5.03 18.07
C VAL A 77 3.08 5.77 18.02
N GLY A 78 3.12 6.99 17.48
CA GLY A 78 4.36 7.77 17.37
C GLY A 78 5.02 8.09 18.72
N LYS A 79 4.24 8.25 19.79
CA LYS A 79 4.77 8.40 21.16
C LYS A 79 5.49 7.13 21.64
N ARG A 80 4.98 5.96 21.28
CA ARG A 80 5.50 4.64 21.72
C ARG A 80 6.59 4.11 20.79
N ASN A 81 6.53 4.47 19.51
CA ASN A 81 7.43 4.04 18.46
C ASN A 81 7.72 5.21 17.49
N PRO A 82 8.76 6.01 17.75
CA PRO A 82 9.11 7.16 16.92
C PRO A 82 9.66 6.80 15.53
N GLN A 83 9.97 5.53 15.26
CA GLN A 83 10.55 5.08 13.99
C GLN A 83 9.51 4.52 13.01
N VAL A 84 8.25 4.37 13.44
CA VAL A 84 7.18 3.82 12.62
C VAL A 84 6.91 4.67 11.37
N GLY A 85 6.76 4.01 10.23
CA GLY A 85 6.25 4.60 8.99
C GLY A 85 4.72 4.65 8.97
N PHE A 86 4.15 5.69 8.39
CA PHE A 86 2.69 5.79 8.19
C PHE A 86 2.35 5.96 6.72
N ILE A 87 1.62 5.00 6.17
CA ILE A 87 1.14 5.04 4.78
C ILE A 87 -0.35 5.38 4.78
N GLN A 88 -0.73 6.41 4.03
CA GLN A 88 -2.13 6.60 3.65
C GLN A 88 -2.43 5.71 2.42
N GLY A 89 -3.22 4.66 2.63
CA GLY A 89 -3.63 3.77 1.54
C GLY A 89 -4.34 4.54 0.44
N LEU A 90 -3.94 4.31 -0.81
CA LEU A 90 -4.48 4.98 -2.00
C LEU A 90 -5.89 4.49 -2.37
N ALA A 91 -6.13 3.18 -2.18
CA ALA A 91 -7.41 2.56 -2.46
C ALA A 91 -7.61 1.30 -1.60
N GLY A 92 -8.88 0.91 -1.44
CA GLY A 92 -9.26 -0.37 -0.85
C GLY A 92 -9.04 -1.52 -1.84
N ILE A 93 -7.85 -1.62 -2.42
CA ILE A 93 -7.44 -2.68 -3.35
C ILE A 93 -6.25 -3.40 -2.74
N PRO A 94 -6.35 -4.72 -2.45
CA PRO A 94 -5.29 -5.48 -1.78
C PRO A 94 -3.92 -5.35 -2.43
N GLY A 95 -3.86 -5.50 -3.76
CA GLY A 95 -2.61 -5.39 -4.51
C GLY A 95 -1.97 -3.99 -4.46
N VAL A 96 -2.77 -2.93 -4.40
CA VAL A 96 -2.26 -1.56 -4.26
C VAL A 96 -1.70 -1.33 -2.86
N ILE A 97 -2.40 -1.81 -1.83
CA ILE A 97 -1.93 -1.73 -0.44
C ILE A 97 -0.57 -2.42 -0.29
N ALA A 98 -0.45 -3.66 -0.80
CA ALA A 98 0.81 -4.39 -0.78
C ALA A 98 1.92 -3.66 -1.54
N ALA A 99 1.63 -3.18 -2.75
CA ALA A 99 2.60 -2.45 -3.55
C ALA A 99 3.08 -1.15 -2.88
N GLN A 100 2.23 -0.44 -2.13
CA GLN A 100 2.64 0.76 -1.38
C GLN A 100 3.60 0.42 -0.24
N VAL A 101 3.36 -0.70 0.46
CA VAL A 101 4.27 -1.19 1.51
C VAL A 101 5.62 -1.59 0.92
N GLU A 102 5.63 -2.26 -0.23
CA GLU A 102 6.89 -2.58 -0.93
C GLU A 102 7.63 -1.33 -1.40
N ALA A 103 6.91 -0.32 -1.90
CA ALA A 103 7.51 0.95 -2.29
C ALA A 103 8.19 1.63 -1.10
N ASP A 104 7.51 1.72 0.04
CA ASP A 104 8.08 2.27 1.29
C ASP A 104 9.30 1.47 1.76
N ALA A 105 9.20 0.14 1.77
CA ALA A 105 10.31 -0.74 2.14
C ALA A 105 11.49 -0.69 1.15
N SER A 106 11.26 -0.34 -0.13
CA SER A 106 12.31 -0.16 -1.13
C SER A 106 13.04 1.19 -0.97
N GLU A 107 12.33 2.24 -0.54
CA GLU A 107 12.92 3.55 -0.29
C GLU A 107 13.91 3.51 0.90
N GLY A 108 13.55 2.78 1.96
CA GLY A 108 14.42 2.60 3.12
C GLY A 108 15.74 1.85 2.83
N ARG A 109 15.80 1.06 1.74
CA ARG A 109 17.01 0.32 1.35
C ARG A 109 17.97 1.12 0.49
N GLY A 110 17.59 2.33 0.06
CA GLY A 110 18.36 3.12 -0.88
C GLY A 110 18.51 2.39 -2.20
N GLY A 111 17.40 2.28 -2.96
CA GLY A 111 17.33 1.51 -4.20
C GLY A 111 18.48 1.77 -5.18
N GLN A 112 18.69 0.83 -6.10
CA GLN A 112 19.82 0.86 -7.03
C GLN A 112 20.12 2.25 -7.60
N ASP A 113 21.32 2.75 -7.31
CA ASP A 113 21.81 4.05 -7.73
C ASP A 113 21.77 4.18 -9.27
N GLY A 114 20.75 4.89 -9.77
CA GLY A 114 20.51 5.12 -11.20
C GLY A 114 19.24 4.51 -11.79
N THR A 115 18.46 3.71 -11.04
CA THR A 115 17.12 3.29 -11.50
C THR A 115 16.12 4.44 -11.29
N ARG A 116 15.37 4.76 -12.34
CA ARG A 116 14.35 5.82 -12.32
C ARG A 116 13.07 5.31 -12.94
N ILE A 117 11.97 5.45 -12.22
CA ILE A 117 10.63 5.06 -12.67
C ILE A 117 9.73 6.28 -12.52
N ASP A 118 9.22 6.81 -13.63
CA ASP A 118 8.25 7.91 -13.67
C ASP A 118 6.99 7.50 -14.42
N TYR A 119 5.87 8.14 -14.08
CA TYR A 119 4.62 7.99 -14.80
C TYR A 119 4.25 9.29 -15.52
N ASP A 120 4.01 9.17 -16.83
CA ASP A 120 3.54 10.24 -17.71
C ASP A 120 2.03 10.09 -17.86
N ALA A 121 1.27 10.88 -17.10
CA ALA A 121 -0.19 10.79 -17.05
C ALA A 121 -0.85 11.20 -18.37
N ASP A 122 -0.28 12.19 -19.09
CA ASP A 122 -0.82 12.68 -20.35
C ASP A 122 -0.74 11.62 -21.45
N ARG A 123 0.35 10.84 -21.45
CA ARG A 123 0.57 9.76 -22.42
C ARG A 123 0.21 8.38 -21.89
N ARG A 124 -0.23 8.28 -20.64
CA ARG A 124 -0.55 7.04 -19.92
C ARG A 124 0.55 5.98 -20.05
N ARG A 125 1.79 6.36 -19.78
CA ARG A 125 2.94 5.46 -19.91
C ARG A 125 3.91 5.58 -18.75
N VAL A 126 4.59 4.48 -18.45
CA VAL A 126 5.71 4.49 -17.50
C VAL A 126 7.01 4.66 -18.27
N GLN A 127 7.87 5.52 -17.76
CA GLN A 127 9.26 5.59 -18.16
C GLN A 127 10.12 4.90 -17.12
N VAL A 128 10.80 3.83 -17.53
CA VAL A 128 11.76 3.09 -16.70
C VAL A 128 13.15 3.32 -17.28
N THR A 129 14.04 3.92 -16.51
CA THR A 129 15.46 4.06 -16.86
C THR A 129 16.28 3.17 -15.96
N LEU A 130 17.05 2.28 -16.58
CA LEU A 130 17.88 1.28 -15.92
C LEU A 130 19.36 1.53 -16.23
N LYS A 131 20.20 1.49 -15.20
CA LYS A 131 21.67 1.53 -15.38
C LYS A 131 22.23 0.19 -15.85
N GLU A 132 21.65 -0.90 -15.37
CA GLU A 132 22.00 -2.28 -15.68
C GLU A 132 20.74 -3.07 -16.05
N PRO A 133 20.85 -4.20 -16.77
CA PRO A 133 19.70 -5.04 -17.04
C PRO A 133 18.99 -5.48 -15.76
N ALA A 134 17.67 -5.38 -15.75
CA ALA A 134 16.86 -5.74 -14.59
C ALA A 134 15.56 -6.40 -15.02
N HIS A 135 15.04 -7.26 -14.15
CA HIS A 135 13.67 -7.74 -14.29
C HIS A 135 12.71 -6.62 -13.89
N VAL A 136 11.75 -6.34 -14.77
CA VAL A 136 10.76 -5.28 -14.60
C VAL A 136 9.36 -5.88 -14.68
N THR A 137 8.58 -5.61 -13.65
CA THR A 137 7.16 -5.95 -13.62
C THR A 137 6.33 -4.68 -13.52
N ALA A 138 5.25 -4.60 -14.29
CA ALA A 138 4.27 -3.54 -14.19
C ALA A 138 2.88 -4.17 -14.08
N GLU A 139 2.15 -3.82 -13.02
CA GLU A 139 0.81 -4.34 -12.75
C GLU A 139 -0.18 -3.21 -12.50
N ALA A 140 -1.24 -3.17 -13.30
CA ALA A 140 -2.32 -2.21 -13.17
C ALA A 140 -3.42 -2.79 -12.28
N PHE A 141 -4.04 -1.94 -11.46
CA PHE A 141 -5.13 -2.29 -10.54
C PHE A 141 -6.26 -1.29 -10.70
N TRP A 142 -7.51 -1.73 -10.63
CA TRP A 142 -8.65 -0.81 -10.62
C TRP A 142 -9.87 -1.41 -9.92
N HIS A 143 -10.75 -0.53 -9.48
CA HIS A 143 -12.04 -0.94 -8.91
C HIS A 143 -13.01 -1.39 -10.00
N THR A 144 -13.71 -2.49 -9.74
CA THR A 144 -14.84 -2.96 -10.55
C THR A 144 -16.18 -2.68 -9.87
N SER A 145 -16.17 -2.41 -8.57
CA SER A 145 -17.32 -1.91 -7.79
C SER A 145 -16.85 -1.16 -6.55
N PHE A 146 -17.60 -0.13 -6.16
CA PHE A 146 -17.38 0.65 -4.94
C PHE A 146 -18.43 0.39 -3.85
N THR A 147 -19.34 -0.56 -4.06
CA THR A 147 -20.46 -0.81 -3.15
C THR A 147 -19.95 -1.27 -1.77
N PRO A 148 -20.29 -0.56 -0.68
CA PRO A 148 -19.98 -1.00 0.68
C PRO A 148 -20.68 -2.32 1.05
N PRO A 149 -20.19 -3.06 2.05
CA PRO A 149 -18.95 -2.81 2.81
C PRO A 149 -17.69 -3.29 2.06
N GLU A 150 -17.86 -4.02 0.96
CA GLU A 150 -16.79 -4.74 0.25
C GLU A 150 -16.62 -4.22 -1.19
N PRO A 151 -15.68 -3.29 -1.43
CA PRO A 151 -15.38 -2.88 -2.79
C PRO A 151 -14.75 -4.04 -3.57
N LYS A 152 -15.04 -4.11 -4.87
CA LYS A 152 -14.44 -5.11 -5.76
C LYS A 152 -13.35 -4.46 -6.60
N SER A 153 -12.34 -5.25 -6.94
CA SER A 153 -11.21 -4.81 -7.75
C SER A 153 -10.71 -5.95 -8.62
N THR A 154 -9.89 -5.60 -9.60
CA THR A 154 -9.16 -6.54 -10.45
C THR A 154 -7.78 -5.97 -10.74
N SER A 155 -6.89 -6.80 -11.29
CA SER A 155 -5.59 -6.36 -11.78
C SER A 155 -5.28 -6.91 -13.17
N LYS A 156 -4.25 -6.36 -13.81
CA LYS A 156 -3.63 -6.87 -15.02
C LYS A 156 -2.13 -6.66 -15.00
N ARG A 157 -1.39 -7.74 -15.32
CA ARG A 157 0.03 -7.66 -15.65
C ARG A 157 0.19 -6.96 -17.01
N VAL A 158 0.81 -5.78 -16.98
CA VAL A 158 1.11 -4.96 -18.16
C VAL A 158 2.46 -5.34 -18.76
N LEU A 159 3.44 -5.59 -17.89
CA LEU A 159 4.77 -6.07 -18.27
C LEU A 159 5.27 -7.07 -17.24
N ASP A 160 5.94 -8.11 -17.70
CA ASP A 160 6.70 -9.06 -16.90
C ASP A 160 7.87 -9.55 -17.76
N ASP A 161 8.99 -8.81 -17.74
CA ASP A 161 10.10 -9.11 -18.65
C ASP A 161 11.46 -8.62 -18.08
N SER A 162 12.55 -9.11 -18.66
CA SER A 162 13.90 -8.58 -18.42
C SER A 162 14.21 -7.48 -19.43
N LEU A 163 14.41 -6.26 -18.94
CA LEU A 163 14.78 -5.13 -19.76
C LEU A 163 16.30 -4.91 -19.69
N GLY A 164 16.91 -4.55 -20.82
CA GLY A 164 18.32 -4.16 -20.86
C GLY A 164 18.58 -2.80 -20.17
N ALA A 165 19.85 -2.40 -20.05
CA ALA A 165 20.17 -1.04 -19.64
C ALA A 165 19.63 0.00 -20.64
N GLY A 166 19.28 1.20 -20.16
CA GLY A 166 18.72 2.29 -20.95
C GLY A 166 17.31 2.69 -20.52
N SER A 167 16.64 3.48 -21.37
CA SER A 167 15.28 3.98 -21.11
C SER A 167 14.24 3.18 -21.90
N HIS A 168 13.19 2.76 -21.21
CA HIS A 168 12.10 1.94 -21.72
C HIS A 168 10.77 2.61 -21.44
N ALA A 169 9.89 2.60 -22.45
CA ALA A 169 8.52 3.09 -22.33
C ALA A 169 7.58 1.88 -22.23
N ILE A 170 6.75 1.86 -21.18
CA ILE A 170 5.72 0.84 -20.99
C ILE A 170 4.36 1.54 -21.15
N GLU A 171 3.68 1.25 -22.25
CA GLU A 171 2.36 1.81 -22.54
C GLU A 171 1.29 1.10 -21.73
N LEU A 172 0.39 1.87 -21.12
CA LEU A 172 -0.72 1.30 -20.36
C LEU A 172 -1.86 0.89 -21.31
N PRO A 173 -2.35 -0.36 -21.25
CA PRO A 173 -3.43 -0.80 -22.14
C PRO A 173 -4.73 0.00 -21.95
N ASP A 174 -5.48 0.20 -23.04
CA ASP A 174 -6.75 0.97 -23.03
C ASP A 174 -7.83 0.37 -22.12
N GLU A 175 -7.76 -0.93 -21.85
CA GLU A 175 -8.67 -1.61 -20.92
C GLU A 175 -8.48 -1.22 -19.45
N VAL A 176 -7.32 -0.67 -19.09
CA VAL A 176 -7.13 -0.08 -17.76
C VAL A 176 -7.94 1.21 -17.74
N PRO A 177 -8.90 1.40 -16.81
CA PRO A 177 -9.71 2.60 -16.79
C PRO A 177 -8.88 3.87 -16.52
N SER A 178 -9.39 5.03 -16.93
CA SER A 178 -8.80 6.34 -16.63
C SER A 178 -9.23 6.91 -15.27
N GLU A 179 -10.05 6.18 -14.51
CA GLU A 179 -10.52 6.55 -13.18
C GLU A 179 -10.33 5.38 -12.20
N ALA A 180 -10.08 5.70 -10.93
CA ALA A 180 -9.88 4.72 -9.85
C ALA A 180 -8.93 3.58 -10.22
N SER A 181 -7.84 3.94 -10.89
CA SER A 181 -6.85 3.02 -11.41
C SER A 181 -5.46 3.39 -10.91
N PHE A 182 -4.67 2.37 -10.67
CA PHE A 182 -3.37 2.45 -10.02
C PHE A 182 -2.40 1.54 -10.76
N LEU A 183 -1.12 1.84 -10.64
CA LEU A 183 -0.07 1.08 -11.30
C LEU A 183 1.08 0.86 -10.33
N SER A 184 1.47 -0.39 -10.13
CA SER A 184 2.72 -0.74 -9.47
C SER A 184 3.75 -1.07 -10.54
N VAL A 185 4.97 -0.57 -10.36
CA VAL A 185 6.12 -0.91 -11.20
C VAL A 185 7.26 -1.28 -10.28
N ALA A 186 7.80 -2.49 -10.46
CA ALA A 186 9.01 -2.95 -9.79
C ALA A 186 10.12 -3.11 -10.82
N ALA A 187 11.30 -2.56 -10.53
CA ALA A 187 12.51 -2.75 -11.33
C ALA A 187 13.69 -3.02 -10.39
N GLY A 188 14.19 -4.26 -10.39
CA GLY A 188 15.18 -4.68 -9.41
C GLY A 188 14.64 -4.63 -7.98
N ASP A 189 15.28 -3.85 -7.11
CA ASP A 189 14.89 -3.63 -5.72
C ASP A 189 13.93 -2.44 -5.52
N GLN A 190 13.71 -1.63 -6.57
CA GLN A 190 12.90 -0.42 -6.50
C GLN A 190 11.45 -0.72 -6.87
N VAL A 191 10.51 -0.27 -6.03
CA VAL A 191 9.08 -0.32 -6.32
C VAL A 191 8.50 1.09 -6.30
N ARG A 192 7.62 1.39 -7.26
CA ARG A 192 6.84 2.63 -7.33
C ARG A 192 5.38 2.31 -7.56
N VAL A 193 4.53 3.09 -6.90
CA VAL A 193 3.08 3.03 -7.08
C VAL A 193 2.59 4.39 -7.57
N PHE A 194 1.80 4.38 -8.62
CA PHE A 194 1.23 5.57 -9.24
C PHE A 194 -0.30 5.53 -9.20
N THR A 195 -0.91 6.69 -9.01
CA THR A 195 -2.32 6.89 -9.37
C THR A 195 -2.37 7.17 -10.87
N VAL A 196 -3.01 6.26 -11.62
CA VAL A 196 -3.22 6.37 -13.07
C VAL A 196 -4.47 7.21 -13.34
N GLY A 197 -5.53 6.91 -12.61
CA GLY A 197 -6.81 7.59 -12.69
C GLY A 197 -7.27 7.96 -11.30
N GLU A 198 -7.61 9.23 -11.08
CA GLU A 198 -8.07 9.67 -9.78
C GLU A 198 -9.32 8.90 -9.33
N MET A 199 -9.44 8.71 -8.01
CA MET A 199 -10.70 8.25 -7.43
C MET A 199 -11.84 9.24 -7.73
N PRO A 200 -13.02 8.76 -8.17
CA PRO A 200 -14.17 9.61 -8.42
C PRO A 200 -14.51 10.49 -7.22
N LYS A 201 -14.85 11.77 -7.48
CA LYS A 201 -15.20 12.74 -6.42
C LYS A 201 -16.35 12.28 -5.52
N ALA A 202 -17.25 11.44 -6.03
CA ALA A 202 -18.33 10.86 -5.24
C ALA A 202 -17.79 9.94 -4.13
N VAL A 203 -16.81 9.08 -4.46
CA VAL A 203 -16.18 8.17 -3.49
C VAL A 203 -15.32 8.93 -2.48
N LYS A 204 -14.58 9.95 -2.92
CA LYS A 204 -13.80 10.83 -2.00
C LYS A 204 -14.70 11.52 -0.95
N ARG A 205 -15.93 11.87 -1.31
CA ARG A 205 -16.92 12.48 -0.39
C ARG A 205 -17.55 11.50 0.60
N SER A 206 -17.40 10.20 0.36
CA SER A 206 -17.90 9.16 1.27
C SER A 206 -16.90 8.79 2.37
N ALA A 207 -15.70 9.41 2.39
CA ALA A 207 -14.73 9.19 3.45
C ALA A 207 -15.24 9.80 4.77
N PRO A 208 -15.30 9.03 5.88
CA PRO A 208 -15.81 9.51 7.14
C PRO A 208 -14.84 10.52 7.76
N THR A 209 -15.41 11.59 8.32
CA THR A 209 -14.62 12.63 9.00
C THR A 209 -14.43 12.35 10.49
N SER A 210 -15.37 11.63 11.10
CA SER A 210 -15.34 11.23 12.51
C SER A 210 -15.91 9.83 12.73
N THR A 211 -15.66 9.25 13.90
CA THR A 211 -16.23 7.96 14.31
C THR A 211 -17.76 7.95 14.42
N SER A 212 -18.39 9.12 14.54
CA SER A 212 -19.86 9.28 14.61
C SER A 212 -20.52 9.45 13.23
N ASP A 213 -19.74 9.37 12.14
CA ASP A 213 -20.24 9.60 10.78
C ASP A 213 -21.13 8.44 10.31
N LYS A 214 -22.32 8.76 9.78
CA LYS A 214 -23.32 7.76 9.33
C LYS A 214 -22.89 6.96 8.10
N LEU A 215 -21.80 7.37 7.45
CA LEU A 215 -21.17 6.64 6.34
C LEU A 215 -20.44 5.37 6.79
N ILE A 216 -20.29 5.18 8.10
CA ILE A 216 -19.80 3.96 8.71
C ILE A 216 -20.94 2.93 8.72
N THR A 217 -20.90 1.98 7.78
CA THR A 217 -21.73 0.77 7.85
C THR A 217 -21.03 -0.32 8.65
N ASP A 218 -21.81 -1.10 9.40
CA ASP A 218 -21.31 -2.27 10.13
C ASP A 218 -20.71 -3.29 9.15
N ALA A 219 -19.52 -3.78 9.49
CA ALA A 219 -18.83 -4.86 8.81
C ALA A 219 -18.38 -5.87 9.86
N ASP A 220 -18.26 -7.15 9.46
CA ASP A 220 -17.82 -8.20 10.38
C ASP A 220 -16.45 -7.87 10.97
N PRO A 221 -16.22 -8.10 12.27
CA PRO A 221 -14.95 -7.78 12.92
C PRO A 221 -13.81 -8.63 12.36
N VAL A 222 -12.69 -7.99 12.06
CA VAL A 222 -11.45 -8.63 11.61
C VAL A 222 -10.30 -8.12 12.47
N THR A 223 -9.55 -9.07 13.04
CA THR A 223 -8.26 -8.88 13.69
C THR A 223 -7.40 -10.08 13.31
N THR A 224 -6.32 -9.85 12.56
CA THR A 224 -5.35 -10.91 12.23
C THR A 224 -4.10 -10.77 13.08
N ARG A 225 -3.48 -11.91 13.41
CA ARG A 225 -2.18 -11.99 14.07
C ARG A 225 -1.27 -12.91 13.26
N SER A 226 0.03 -12.62 13.31
CA SER A 226 1.07 -13.48 12.76
C SER A 226 1.64 -14.19 13.98
N ASP A 227 1.54 -15.51 14.02
CA ASP A 227 2.12 -16.27 15.12
C ASP A 227 3.65 -16.11 15.05
N ASP A 228 4.28 -15.73 16.15
CA ASP A 228 5.74 -15.79 16.26
C ASP A 228 6.13 -17.27 16.34
N HIS A 229 6.72 -17.76 15.26
CA HIS A 229 7.46 -19.03 15.23
C HIS A 229 8.95 -18.74 15.01
#